data_AF-A0ABD3QVI6-F1
#
_entry.id   AF-A0ABD3QVI6-F1
#
_cell.length_a   1.000
_cell.length_b   1.000
_cell.length_c   1.000
_cell.angle_alpha   90.00
_cell.angle_beta   90.00
_cell.angle_gamma   90.00
#
_symmetry.space_group_name_H-M   'P 1'
#
loop_
_entity.id
_entity.type
_entity.pdbx_description
1 polymer ?
#
loop_
_entity_poly.entity_id
_entity_poly.type
_entity_poly.pdbx_seq_one_letter_code
_entity_poly.pdbx_strand_id
1 'polypeptide(L)'
;MDPARAQPLLTLSIFDDMIESKDLALLRCDIISNGIEDDEGYKLCKCLVDDYAEEEAFTTVHLFNKKPDAFDVDEFLKDRKRREESWKADG
;
A
#
# COMPACT_ATOMS: atom_id res chain seq x y z
N MET A 1 18.07 18.28 12.39
CA MET A 1 17.04 17.28 12.07
C MET A 1 15.77 17.76 12.75
N ASP A 2 14.69 17.99 12.00
CA ASP A 2 13.44 18.55 12.52
C ASP A 2 12.39 17.43 12.69
N PRO A 3 12.05 17.02 13.93
CA PRO A 3 11.07 15.96 14.19
C PRO A 3 9.67 16.29 13.66
N ALA A 4 9.31 17.57 13.51
CA ALA A 4 8.01 17.97 13.00
C ALA A 4 7.80 17.59 11.53
N ARG A 5 8.88 17.34 10.78
CA ARG A 5 8.84 16.89 9.37
C ARG A 5 8.81 15.37 9.21
N ALA A 6 8.80 14.61 10.31
CA ALA A 6 8.73 13.15 10.29
C ALA A 6 7.29 12.61 10.44
N GLN A 7 6.29 13.49 10.44
CA GLN A 7 4.89 13.05 10.51
C GLN A 7 4.51 12.27 9.24
N PRO A 8 3.80 11.13 9.38
CA PRO A 8 3.33 10.37 8.23
C PRO A 8 2.34 11.19 7.42
N LEU A 9 2.38 11.04 6.10
CA LEU A 9 1.40 11.67 5.20
C LEU A 9 0.03 10.98 5.30
N LEU A 10 0.03 9.69 5.61
CA LEU A 10 -1.13 8.81 5.62
C LEU A 10 -0.97 7.75 6.73
N THR A 11 -2.06 7.39 7.40
CA THR A 11 -2.11 6.31 8.38
C THR A 11 -3.21 5.32 8.01
N LEU A 12 -2.91 4.03 8.14
CA LEU A 12 -3.85 2.94 7.92
C LEU A 12 -4.13 2.22 9.23
N SER A 13 -5.41 2.04 9.54
CA SER A 13 -5.88 1.30 10.71
C SER A 13 -6.71 0.11 10.25
N ILE A 14 -6.43 -1.08 10.80
CA ILE A 14 -7.19 -2.31 10.55
C ILE A 14 -7.94 -2.66 11.83
N PHE A 15 -9.24 -2.90 11.71
CA PHE A 15 -10.11 -3.33 12.79
C PHE A 15 -10.64 -4.74 12.45
N ASP A 16 -10.23 -5.72 13.24
CA ASP A 16 -10.46 -7.15 13.00
C ASP A 16 -11.61 -7.73 13.85
N ASP A 17 -12.31 -6.90 14.63
CA ASP A 17 -13.38 -7.31 15.55
C ASP A 17 -14.51 -8.14 14.89
N MET A 18 -14.69 -7.99 13.58
CA MET A 18 -15.74 -8.68 12.81
C MET A 18 -15.25 -9.93 12.06
N ILE A 19 -13.96 -10.30 12.15
CA ILE A 19 -13.42 -11.45 11.41
C ILE A 19 -14.09 -12.73 11.90
N GLU A 20 -14.14 -12.99 13.20
CA GLU A 20 -14.67 -14.25 13.74
C GLU A 20 -16.18 -14.43 13.47
N SER A 21 -16.94 -13.33 13.47
CA SER A 21 -18.40 -13.38 13.38
C SER A 21 -18.95 -13.20 11.97
N LYS A 22 -18.22 -12.51 11.09
CA LYS A 22 -18.70 -12.11 9.76
C LYS A 22 -17.68 -12.33 8.65
N ASP A 23 -16.49 -12.82 8.96
CA ASP A 23 -15.38 -12.96 8.01
C ASP A 23 -15.04 -11.63 7.31
N LEU A 24 -15.09 -10.53 8.07
CA LEU A 24 -14.89 -9.17 7.58
C LEU A 24 -13.97 -8.37 8.51
N ALA A 25 -13.04 -7.62 7.93
CA ALA A 25 -12.25 -6.61 8.62
C ALA A 25 -12.58 -5.22 8.04
N LEU A 26 -12.48 -4.18 8.86
CA LEU A 26 -12.59 -2.80 8.40
C LEU A 26 -11.20 -2.18 8.30
N LEU A 27 -10.97 -1.46 7.21
CA LEU A 27 -9.74 -0.73 6.99
C LEU A 27 -10.07 0.75 6.84
N ARG A 28 -9.42 1.59 7.64
CA ARG A 28 -9.54 3.04 7.58
C ARG A 28 -8.22 3.66 7.16
N CYS A 29 -8.28 4.53 6.17
CA CYS A 29 -7.16 5.31 5.68
C CYS A 29 -7.38 6.78 6.03
N ASP A 30 -6.50 7.33 6.86
CA ASP A 30 -6.53 8.73 7.31
C ASP A 30 -5.39 9.50 6.62
N ILE A 31 -5.72 10.56 5.87
CA ILE A 31 -4.74 11.48 5.27
C ILE A 31 -4.45 12.59 6.27
N ILE A 32 -3.19 12.70 6.72
CA ILE A 32 -2.80 13.52 7.88
C ILE A 32 -2.23 14.87 7.45
N SER A 33 -1.72 14.98 6.22
CA SER A 33 -1.05 16.18 5.74
C SER A 33 -1.44 16.52 4.29
N ASN A 34 -1.35 17.79 3.92
CA ASN A 34 -1.63 18.29 2.56
C ASN A 34 -0.58 17.89 1.50
N GLY A 35 0.23 16.86 1.76
CA GLY A 35 1.26 16.39 0.84
C GLY A 35 0.78 15.35 -0.18
N ILE A 36 -0.50 15.00 -0.14
CA ILE A 36 -1.13 13.90 -0.89
C ILE A 36 -2.63 14.19 -1.03
N GLU A 37 -3.19 13.92 -2.20
CA GLU A 37 -4.62 14.05 -2.48
C GLU A 37 -5.41 12.78 -2.08
N ASP A 38 -6.74 12.91 -1.94
CA ASP A 38 -7.61 11.79 -1.51
C ASP A 38 -7.54 10.58 -2.45
N ASP A 39 -7.44 10.82 -3.75
CA ASP A 39 -7.36 9.76 -4.77
C ASP A 39 -6.00 9.05 -4.73
N GLU A 40 -4.91 9.79 -4.52
CA GLU A 40 -3.57 9.27 -4.29
C GLU A 40 -3.53 8.43 -3.01
N GLY A 41 -4.17 8.91 -1.93
CA GLY A 41 -4.28 8.17 -0.68
C GLY A 41 -5.03 6.86 -0.85
N TYR A 42 -6.13 6.87 -1.60
CA TYR A 42 -6.87 5.66 -1.96
C TYR A 42 -6.04 4.68 -2.78
N LYS A 43 -5.33 5.15 -3.83
CA LYS A 43 -4.46 4.31 -4.67
C LYS A 43 -3.34 3.67 -3.87
N LEU A 44 -2.71 4.41 -2.95
CA LEU A 44 -1.66 3.88 -2.07
C LEU A 44 -2.21 2.84 -1.09
N CYS A 45 -3.36 3.12 -0.49
CA CYS A 45 -4.06 2.19 0.39
C CYS A 45 -4.36 0.87 -0.33
N LYS A 46 -4.97 0.95 -1.51
CA LYS A 46 -5.30 -0.23 -2.33
C LYS A 46 -4.05 -1.01 -2.73
N CYS A 47 -3.03 -0.31 -3.25
CA CYS A 47 -1.73 -0.93 -3.59
C CYS A 47 -1.18 -1.74 -2.42
N LEU A 48 -1.13 -1.13 -1.24
CA LEU A 48 -0.57 -1.75 -0.05
C LEU A 48 -1.35 -2.98 0.37
N VAL A 49 -2.69 -2.92 0.36
CA VAL A 49 -3.52 -4.08 0.70
C VAL A 49 -3.28 -5.21 -0.31
N ASP A 50 -3.32 -4.91 -1.61
CA ASP A 50 -3.13 -5.89 -2.68
C ASP A 50 -1.74 -6.56 -2.58
N ASP A 51 -0.68 -5.79 -2.29
CA ASP A 51 0.68 -6.32 -2.15
C ASP A 51 0.85 -7.30 -0.98
N TYR A 52 0.03 -7.21 0.05
CA TYR A 52 0.08 -8.11 1.21
C TYR A 52 -0.99 -9.20 1.17
N ALA A 53 -2.05 -9.02 0.38
CA ALA A 53 -3.13 -9.98 0.24
C ALA A 53 -2.90 -11.01 -0.89
N GLU A 54 -2.26 -10.59 -1.99
CA GLU A 54 -2.01 -11.45 -3.15
C GLU A 54 -0.63 -12.11 -3.07
N GLU A 55 -0.57 -13.44 -3.17
CA GLU A 55 0.68 -14.20 -3.01
C GLU A 55 1.75 -13.80 -4.04
N GLU A 56 1.35 -13.55 -5.29
CA GLU A 56 2.24 -13.10 -6.35
C GLU A 56 2.82 -11.70 -6.04
N ALA A 57 1.98 -10.76 -5.61
CA ALA A 57 2.41 -9.42 -5.27
C ALA A 57 3.29 -9.39 -3.99
N PHE A 58 3.00 -10.27 -3.03
CA PHE A 58 3.75 -10.38 -1.77
C PHE A 58 5.20 -10.83 -1.98
N THR A 59 5.51 -11.52 -3.07
CA THR A 59 6.88 -11.91 -3.41
C THR A 59 7.83 -10.71 -3.42
N THR A 60 7.37 -9.59 -3.99
CA THR A 60 8.13 -8.33 -4.03
C THR A 60 8.39 -7.78 -2.63
N VAL A 61 7.36 -7.77 -1.77
CA VAL A 61 7.47 -7.33 -0.37
C VAL A 61 8.45 -8.23 0.38
N HIS A 62 8.39 -9.53 0.16
CA HIS A 62 9.30 -10.49 0.77
C HIS A 62 10.75 -10.28 0.34
N LEU A 63 11.01 -10.09 -0.96
CA LEU A 63 12.34 -9.80 -1.48
C LEU A 63 12.91 -8.53 -0.86
N PHE A 64 12.14 -7.44 -0.84
CA PHE A 64 12.57 -6.17 -0.24
C PHE A 64 12.97 -6.34 1.24
N ASN A 65 12.17 -7.08 2.02
CA ASN A 65 12.37 -7.20 3.46
C ASN A 65 13.39 -8.28 3.89
N LYS A 66 13.54 -9.36 3.12
CA LYS A 66 14.30 -10.56 3.53
C LYS A 66 15.47 -10.90 2.62
N LYS A 67 15.47 -10.42 1.38
CA LYS A 67 16.51 -10.67 0.37
C LYS A 67 16.79 -9.39 -0.44
N PRO A 68 17.22 -8.29 0.21
CA PRO A 68 17.37 -6.99 -0.48
C PRO A 68 18.34 -7.04 -1.65
N ASP A 69 19.35 -7.92 -1.62
CA ASP A 69 20.29 -8.12 -2.73
C ASP A 69 19.62 -8.68 -4.00
N ALA A 70 18.45 -9.30 -3.86
CA ALA A 70 17.64 -9.85 -4.94
C ALA A 70 16.44 -8.95 -5.28
N PHE A 71 16.29 -7.80 -4.61
CA PHE A 71 15.24 -6.84 -4.92
C PHE A 71 15.69 -5.90 -6.03
N ASP A 72 15.03 -5.98 -7.19
CA ASP A 72 15.27 -5.06 -8.31
C ASP A 72 14.27 -3.89 -8.25
N VAL A 73 14.80 -2.69 -7.96
CA VAL A 73 14.01 -1.46 -7.87
C VAL A 73 13.44 -1.07 -9.25
N ASP A 74 14.19 -1.28 -10.33
CA ASP A 74 13.76 -0.90 -11.68
C ASP A 74 12.63 -1.81 -12.16
N GLU A 75 12.70 -3.10 -11.86
CA GLU A 75 11.63 -4.06 -12.12
C GLU A 75 10.38 -3.69 -11.30
N PHE A 76 10.54 -3.42 -10.01
CA PHE A 76 9.45 -2.97 -9.15
C PHE A 76 8.72 -1.74 -9.68
N LEU A 77 9.47 -0.71 -10.13
CA LEU A 77 8.88 0.52 -10.66
C LEU A 77 8.15 0.29 -12.00
N LYS A 78 8.67 -0.59 -12.86
CA LYS A 78 7.98 -0.98 -14.10
C LYS A 78 6.66 -1.68 -13.79
N ASP A 79 6.64 -2.58 -12.81
CA ASP A 79 5.44 -3.30 -12.40
C ASP A 79 4.39 -2.37 -11.80
N ARG A 80 4.81 -1.42 -10.98
CA ARG A 80 3.91 -0.38 -10.44
C ARG A 80 3.26 0.44 -11.52
N LYS A 81 4.04 0.87 -12.52
CA LYS A 81 3.50 1.65 -13.63
C LYS A 81 2.50 0.84 -14.47
N ARG A 82 2.79 -0.43 -14.74
CA ARG A 82 1.85 -1.33 -15.44
C ARG A 82 0.53 -1.51 -14.68
N ARG A 83 0.59 -1.69 -13.36
CA ARG A 83 -0.60 -1.81 -12.50
C ARG A 83 -1.41 -0.51 -12.46
N GLU A 84 -0.74 0.63 -12.34
CA GLU A 84 -1.39 1.95 -12.38
C GLU A 84 -2.15 2.17 -13.71
N GLU A 85 -1.56 1.76 -14.84
CA GLU A 85 -2.19 1.85 -16.16
C GLU A 85 -3.45 0.96 -16.25
N SER A 86 -3.45 -0.23 -15.63
CA SER A 86 -4.62 -1.10 -15.59
C SER A 86 -5.79 -0.48 -14.81
N TRP A 87 -5.51 0.23 -13.72
CA TRP A 87 -6.55 0.88 -12.91
C TRP A 87 -7.21 2.07 -13.61
N LYS A 88 -6.51 2.70 -14.56
CA LYS A 88 -7.07 3.77 -15.40
C LYS A 88 -8.01 3.23 -16.48
N ALA A 89 -8.01 1.94 -16.77
CA ALA A 89 -8.86 1.31 -17.77
C ALA A 89 -10.21 0.80 -17.20
N ASP A 90 -10.29 0.61 -15.88
CA ASP A 90 -11.47 0.07 -15.19
C ASP A 90 -12.37 1.15 -14.55
N GLY A 91 -12.05 2.44 -14.70
CA GLY A 91 -12.82 3.58 -14.18
C GLY A 91 -13.26 4.56 -15.27
#